data_AF-A0A0N4XI19-F1
#
_entry.id   AF-A0A0N4XI19-F1
#
_cell.length_a   1.000
_cell.length_b   1.000
_cell.length_c   1.000
_cell.angle_alpha   90.00
_cell.angle_beta   90.00
_cell.angle_gamma   90.00
#
_symmetry.space_group_name_H-M   'P 1'
#
loop_
_entity.id
_entity.type
_entity.pdbx_description
1 polymer ?
#
loop_
_entity_poly.entity_id
_entity_poly.type
_entity_poly.pdbx_seq_one_letter_code
_entity_poly.pdbx_strand_id
1 'polypeptide(L)' 'MRAEAVLERISNELHNHYTYDLKMPNYAARLIKLMELIGTMERVLCDMQKMIELARIFDVFKIETTEKGLFIC' A
#
# COMPACT_ATOMS: atom_id res chain seq x y z
N MET A 1 -14.29 -14.70 -4.97
CA MET A 1 -14.78 -13.70 -3.98
C MET A 1 -14.73 -12.33 -4.67
N ARG A 2 -15.79 -11.51 -4.61
CA ARG A 2 -15.77 -10.18 -5.24
C ARG A 2 -14.92 -9.22 -4.39
N ALA A 3 -14.20 -8.29 -5.01
CA ALA A 3 -13.32 -7.35 -4.31
C ALA A 3 -14.05 -6.55 -3.21
N GLU A 4 -15.30 -6.18 -3.48
CA GLU A 4 -16.18 -5.46 -2.54
C GLU A 4 -16.39 -6.22 -1.22
N ALA A 5 -16.61 -7.54 -1.29
CA ALA A 5 -16.83 -8.36 -0.10
C ALA A 5 -15.57 -8.47 0.78
N VAL A 6 -14.39 -8.40 0.16
CA VAL A 6 -13.11 -8.37 0.89
C VAL A 6 -12.94 -7.03 1.61
N LEU A 7 -13.25 -5.92 0.92
CA LEU A 7 -13.18 -4.58 1.51
C LEU A 7 -14.14 -4.41 2.68
N GLU A 8 -15.37 -4.90 2.54
CA GLU A 8 -16.36 -4.88 3.61
C GLU A 8 -15.87 -5.64 4.85
N ARG A 9 -15.34 -6.85 4.65
CA ARG A 9 -14.79 -7.65 5.75
C ARG A 9 -13.64 -6.93 6.46
N ILE A 10 -12.69 -6.36 5.71
CA ILE A 10 -11.55 -5.62 6.29
C ILE A 10 -12.05 -4.40 7.07
N SER A 11 -13.04 -3.67 6.55
CA SER A 11 -13.65 -2.53 7.24
C SER A 11 -14.26 -2.93 8.58
N ASN A 12 -14.98 -4.06 8.61
CA ASN A 12 -15.58 -4.59 9.83
C ASN A 12 -14.53 -5.05 10.85
N GLU A 13 -13.48 -5.75 10.39
CA GLU A 13 -12.37 -6.17 11.26
C GLU A 13 -11.64 -4.95 11.86
N LEU A 14 -11.37 -3.92 11.07
CA LEU A 14 -10.79 -2.66 11.56
C LEU A 14 -11.69 -1.98 12.59
N HIS A 15 -12.99 -1.87 12.29
CA HIS A 15 -13.96 -1.27 13.22
C HIS A 15 -13.97 -1.97 14.57
N ASN A 16 -14.03 -3.31 14.56
CA ASN A 16 -14.05 -4.11 15.76
C ASN A 16 -12.76 -3.94 16.57
N HIS A 17 -11.61 -3.96 15.90
CA HIS A 17 -10.32 -3.80 16.56
C HIS A 17 -10.19 -2.44 17.26
N TYR A 18 -10.52 -1.36 16.57
CA TYR A 18 -10.44 -0.03 17.17
C TYR A 18 -11.46 0.19 18.28
N THR A 19 -12.69 -0.30 18.10
CA THR A 19 -13.80 0.00 19.02
C THR A 19 -13.81 -0.90 20.23
N TYR A 20 -13.60 -2.20 20.06
CA TYR A 20 -13.74 -3.19 21.13
C TYR A 20 -12.40 -3.54 21.79
N ASP A 21 -11.37 -3.79 20.99
CA ASP A 21 -10.06 -4.17 21.55
C ASP A 21 -9.34 -2.95 22.13
N LEU A 22 -9.26 -1.87 21.34
CA LEU A 22 -8.52 -0.66 21.72
C LEU A 22 -9.36 0.37 22.48
N LYS A 23 -10.70 0.23 22.49
CA LYS A 23 -11.64 1.20 23.10
C LYS A 23 -11.46 2.63 22.58
N MET A 24 -11.19 2.77 21.28
CA MET A 24 -10.95 4.03 20.58
C MET A 24 -12.03 4.29 19.52
N PRO A 25 -13.26 4.68 19.90
CA PRO A 25 -14.36 4.84 18.94
C PRO A 25 -14.14 5.95 17.89
N ASN A 26 -13.29 6.95 18.18
CA ASN A 26 -13.01 8.08 17.28
C ASN A 26 -11.74 7.84 16.42
N TYR A 27 -11.62 6.66 15.81
CA TYR A 27 -10.41 6.23 15.08
C TYR A 27 -10.34 6.68 13.61
N ALA A 28 -11.44 7.19 13.05
CA ALA A 28 -11.52 7.51 11.62
C ALA A 28 -10.41 8.47 11.15
N ALA A 29 -10.12 9.52 11.92
CA ALA A 29 -9.05 10.47 11.60
C ALA A 29 -7.66 9.83 11.57
N ARG A 30 -7.42 8.80 12.41
CA ARG A 30 -6.17 8.03 12.37
C ARG A 30 -6.11 7.17 11.10
N LEU A 31 -7.21 6.53 10.74
CA LEU A 31 -7.28 5.69 9.54
C LEU A 31 -7.01 6.50 8.27
N ILE A 32 -7.54 7.73 8.18
CA ILE A 32 -7.26 8.66 7.07
C ILE A 32 -5.76 8.92 6.94
N LYS A 33 -5.09 9.29 8.04
CA LYS A 33 -3.63 9.55 8.04
C LYS A 33 -2.80 8.33 7.65
N LEU A 34 -3.19 7.14 8.10
CA LEU A 34 -2.52 5.90 7.72
C LEU A 34 -2.69 5.61 6.22
N MET A 35 -3.88 5.87 5.67
CA MET A 35 -4.13 5.67 4.25
C MET A 35 -3.36 6.67 3.39
N GLU A 36 -3.24 7.93 3.83
CA GLU A 36 -2.38 8.94 3.18
C GLU A 36 -0.90 8.53 3.18
N LEU A 37 -0.42 7.94 4.28
CA LEU A 37 0.94 7.41 4.37
C LEU A 37 1.17 6.26 3.38
N ILE A 38 0.25 5.30 3.33
CA ILE A 38 0.30 4.17 2.38
C ILE A 38 0.35 4.71 0.95
N GLY A 39 -0.55 5.62 0.58
CA GLY A 39 -0.55 6.22 -0.76
C GLY A 39 0.73 7.00 -1.09
N THR A 40 1.38 7.59 -0.08
CA THR A 40 2.69 8.23 -0.26
C THR A 40 3.79 7.22 -0.53
N MET A 41 3.82 6.10 0.20
CA MET A 41 4.78 5.01 -0.03
C MET A 41 4.60 4.38 -1.41
N GLU A 42 3.37 4.14 -1.85
CA GLU A 42 3.06 3.62 -3.18
C GLU A 42 3.61 4.53 -4.29
N ARG A 43 3.48 5.86 -4.15
CA ARG A 43 4.06 6.82 -5.11
C ARG A 43 5.59 6.74 -5.16
N VAL A 44 6.25 6.70 -4.01
CA VAL A 44 7.71 6.59 -3.92
C VAL A 44 8.20 5.30 -4.59
N LEU A 45 7.51 4.19 -4.35
CA LEU A 45 7.85 2.90 -4.93
C LEU A 45 7.65 2.90 -6.46
N CYS A 46 6.56 3.48 -6.95
CA CYS A 46 6.34 3.65 -8.39
C CYS A 46 7.43 4.52 -9.04
N ASP A 47 7.85 5.61 -8.40
CA ASP A 47 8.93 6.45 -8.93
C ASP A 47 10.28 5.73 -8.93
N MET A 48 10.57 4.95 -7.89
CA MET A 48 11.76 4.10 -7.84
C MET A 48 11.76 3.06 -8.97
N GLN A 49 10.60 2.48 -9.28
CA GLN A 49 10.46 1.51 -10.36
C GLN A 49 10.76 2.12 -11.73
N LYS A 50 10.27 3.35 -12.01
CA LYS A 50 10.60 4.09 -13.24
C LYS A 50 12.11 4.33 -13.36
N MET A 51 12.77 4.70 -12.26
CA MET A 51 14.21 4.94 -12.25
C MET A 51 15.01 3.66 -12.50
N ILE A 52 14.61 2.53 -11.90
CA ILE A 52 15.23 1.22 -12.14
C ILE A 52 15.06 0.79 -13.60
N GLU A 53 13.86 1.01 -14.17
CA GLU A 53 13.58 0.70 -15.58
C GLU A 53 14.48 1.51 -16.52
N LEU A 54 14.63 2.81 -16.29
CA LEU A 54 15.55 3.65 -17.06
C LEU A 54 16.99 3.17 -16.93
N ALA A 55 17.46 2.90 -15.72
CA ALA A 55 18.84 2.44 -15.52
C ALA A 55 19.11 1.08 -16.18
N ARG A 56 18.10 0.20 -16.25
CA ARG A 56 18.16 -1.05 -17.02
C ARG A 56 18.26 -0.77 -18.53
N ILE A 57 17.48 0.16 -19.07
CA ILE A 57 17.52 0.52 -20.51
C ILE A 57 18.92 1.03 -20.90
N PHE A 58 19.53 1.84 -20.05
CA PHE A 58 20.85 2.43 -20.30
C PHE A 58 22.02 1.55 -19.84
N ASP A 59 21.76 0.33 -19.36
CA ASP A 59 22.75 -0.62 -18.84
C ASP A 59 23.74 0.02 -17.83
N VAL A 60 23.22 0.93 -16.98
CA VAL A 60 24.06 1.68 -16.01
C VAL A 60 24.58 0.75 -14.92
N PHE A 61 23.83 -0.31 -14.60
CA PHE A 61 24.20 -1.33 -13.63
C PHE A 61 23.37 -2.62 -13.83
N LYS A 62 23.89 -3.75 -13.34
CA LYS A 62 23.14 -5.01 -13.28
C LYS A 62 22.34 -5.08 -11.98
N ILE A 63 21.03 -4.81 -12.04
CA ILE A 63 20.10 -5.07 -10.94
C ILE A 63 19.26 -6.31 -11.26
N GLU A 64 19.30 -7.29 -10.34
CA GLU A 64 18.38 -8.43 -10.31
C GLU A 64 17.20 -8.10 -9.38
N THR A 65 16.02 -7.90 -9.96
CA THR A 65 14.79 -7.69 -9.19
C THR A 65 14.12 -9.03 -8.91
N THR A 66 13.89 -9.34 -7.64
CA THR A 66 13.35 -10.64 -7.21
C THR A 66 11.88 -10.84 -7.58
N GLU A 67 11.11 -9.76 -7.73
CA GLU A 67 9.68 -9.83 -8.03
C GLU A 67 9.33 -9.00 -9.27
N LYS A 68 8.70 -9.65 -10.25
CA LYS A 68 8.06 -8.97 -11.38
C LYS A 68 6.65 -8.56 -10.96
N GLY A 69 6.36 -7.26 -10.94
CA GLY A 69 4.99 -6.75 -10.82
C GLY A 69 4.51 -6.44 -9.40
N LEU A 70 5.40 -6.19 -8.44
CA LEU A 70 5.00 -5.86 -7.06
C LEU A 70 4.17 -4.57 -6.98
N PHE A 71 4.30 -3.66 -7.96
CA PHE A 71 3.49 -2.45 -8.05
C PHE A 71 3.05 -2.22 -9.50
N ILE A 72 1.75 -2.30 -9.74
CA ILE A 72 1.13 -1.84 -10.98
C ILE A 72 0.89 -0.34 -10.79
N CYS A 73 1.84 0.46 -11.27
CA CYS A 73 1.49 1.71 -11.92
C CYS A 73 0.94 1.34 -13.33
#